data_AF-A0A7K6L2P7-F1
#
_entry.id   AF-A0A7K6L2P7-F1
#
_cell.length_a   1.000
_cell.length_b   1.000
_cell.length_c   1.000
_cell.angle_alpha   90.00
_cell.angle_beta   90.00
_cell.angle_gamma   90.00
#
_symmetry.space_group_name_H-M   'P 1'
#
loop_
_entity.id
_entity.type
_entity.pdbx_description
1 polymer ?
#
loop_
_entity_poly.entity_id
_entity_poly.type
_entity_poly.pdbx_seq_one_letter_code
_entity_poly.pdbx_strand_id
1 'polypeptide(L)'
;QMSKQLDTFRTNLEEFASKHKQEIRKNPQFRVQFQDMCATIGVDPLASGKGFWSEMLGVGDFYYELGVQIIEVCLALKHRNGGLITLEELHQQVLKGRGKFAQDVSQDDLLRAIKKLKVLGNGFGIIPVGGTFLVQSVPAELNMDHTVVLQLAEKKGFVTVSEIRASLKWETERARQVL
;
A
#
# COMPACT_ATOMS: atom_id res chain seq x y z
N GLN A 1 7.35 -5.73 36.28
CA GLN A 1 8.56 -5.11 35.73
C GLN A 1 8.41 -4.70 34.26
N MET A 2 7.91 -5.57 33.36
CA MET A 2 7.67 -5.20 31.94
C MET A 2 6.73 -3.99 31.73
N SER A 3 5.63 -3.88 32.48
CA SER A 3 4.69 -2.74 32.32
C SER A 3 5.34 -1.38 32.58
N LYS A 4 6.21 -1.24 33.59
CA LYS A 4 6.95 0.01 33.85
C LYS A 4 7.89 0.40 32.70
N GLN A 5 8.53 -0.59 32.08
CA GLN A 5 9.42 -0.35 30.93
C GLN A 5 8.62 0.05 29.69
N LEU A 6 7.46 -0.57 29.45
CA LEU A 6 6.54 -0.18 28.38
C LEU A 6 6.01 1.24 28.57
N ASP A 7 5.63 1.62 29.80
CA ASP A 7 5.14 2.96 30.10
C ASP A 7 6.22 4.03 29.88
N THR A 8 7.45 3.78 30.37
CA THR A 8 8.59 4.70 30.17
C THR A 8 8.92 4.84 28.68
N PHE A 9 8.91 3.73 27.95
CA PHE A 9 9.20 3.73 26.52
C PHE A 9 8.11 4.44 25.71
N ARG A 10 6.84 4.24 26.07
CA ARG A 10 5.73 4.97 25.48
C ARG A 10 5.95 6.47 25.66
N THR A 11 6.17 6.96 26.88
CA THR A 11 6.43 8.39 27.13
C THR A 11 7.59 8.94 26.31
N ASN A 12 8.69 8.19 26.19
CA ASN A 12 9.84 8.61 25.37
C ASN A 12 9.50 8.67 23.87
N LEU A 13 8.72 7.72 23.34
CA LEU A 13 8.30 7.72 21.94
C LEU A 13 7.29 8.84 21.67
N GLU A 14 6.42 9.14 22.64
CA GLU A 14 5.49 10.27 22.61
C GLU A 14 6.26 11.61 22.56
N GLU A 15 7.28 11.77 23.42
CA GLU A 15 8.15 12.95 23.43
C GLU A 15 8.93 13.09 22.12
N PHE A 16 9.55 12.00 21.63
CA PHE A 16 10.24 11.97 20.36
C PHE A 16 9.33 12.42 19.21
N ALA A 17 8.15 11.83 19.11
CA ALA A 17 7.24 12.15 18.02
C ALA A 17 6.72 13.59 18.11
N SER A 18 6.50 14.12 19.32
CA SER A 18 6.15 15.54 19.52
C SER A 18 7.22 16.49 19.01
N LYS A 19 8.50 16.18 19.32
CA LYS A 19 9.66 16.99 18.94
C LYS A 19 9.92 16.95 17.43
N HIS A 20 9.71 15.78 16.82
CA HIS A 20 9.98 15.54 15.40
C HIS A 20 8.73 15.56 14.50
N LYS A 21 7.59 16.07 15.01
CA LYS A 21 6.30 16.07 14.30
C LYS A 21 6.37 16.61 12.87
N GLN A 22 7.08 17.72 12.65
CA GLN A 22 7.20 18.32 11.32
C GLN A 22 8.06 17.49 10.37
N GLU A 23 9.11 16.82 10.87
CA GLU A 23 9.95 15.94 10.08
C GLU A 23 9.19 14.68 9.67
N ILE A 24 8.42 14.07 10.58
CA ILE A 24 7.56 12.91 10.28
C ILE A 24 6.55 13.27 9.17
N ARG A 25 6.05 14.50 9.18
CA ARG A 25 5.07 14.98 8.21
C ARG A 25 5.69 15.34 6.86
N LYS A 26 6.85 15.97 6.83
CA LYS A 26 7.45 16.52 5.60
C LYS A 26 8.46 15.60 4.92
N ASN A 27 9.10 14.69 5.65
CA ASN A 27 10.15 13.82 5.11
C ASN A 27 9.63 12.38 5.02
N PRO A 28 9.36 11.86 3.79
CA PRO A 28 8.89 10.50 3.61
C PRO A 28 9.85 9.45 4.18
N GLN A 29 11.18 9.61 4.01
CA GLN A 29 12.15 8.65 4.55
C GLN A 29 12.10 8.57 6.07
N PHE A 30 12.01 9.73 6.73
CA PHE A 30 11.91 9.78 8.19
C PHE A 30 10.58 9.20 8.69
N ARG A 31 9.49 9.41 7.95
CA ARG A 31 8.18 8.81 8.23
C ARG A 31 8.24 7.28 8.22
N VAL A 32 8.93 6.68 7.24
CA VAL A 32 9.14 5.22 7.18
C VAL A 32 9.90 4.73 8.42
N GLN A 33 11.03 5.37 8.73
CA GLN A 33 11.86 5.01 9.90
C GLN A 33 11.07 5.10 11.21
N PHE A 34 10.28 6.15 11.38
CA PHE A 34 9.42 6.32 12.56
C PHE A 34 8.41 5.18 12.69
N GLN A 35 7.80 4.76 11.58
CA GLN A 35 6.82 3.68 11.65
C GLN A 35 7.44 2.30 11.85
N ASP A 36 8.61 2.04 11.28
CA ASP A 36 9.32 0.78 11.47
C ASP A 36 9.77 0.64 12.93
N MET A 37 10.17 1.75 13.56
CA MET A 37 10.40 1.83 15.00
C MET A 37 9.12 1.45 15.77
N CYS A 38 7.98 2.09 15.48
CA CYS A 38 6.70 1.76 16.13
C CYS A 38 6.31 0.28 15.97
N ALA A 39 6.46 -0.27 14.76
CA ALA A 39 6.12 -1.66 14.45
C ALA A 39 7.00 -2.67 15.20
N THR A 40 8.29 -2.39 15.37
CA THR A 40 9.23 -3.23 16.13
C THR A 40 8.79 -3.42 17.58
N ILE A 41 8.05 -2.45 18.14
CA ILE A 41 7.57 -2.46 19.52
C ILE A 41 6.15 -3.04 19.62
N GLY A 42 5.50 -3.31 18.48
CA GLY A 42 4.10 -3.74 18.44
C GLY A 42 3.10 -2.58 18.59
N VAL A 43 3.54 -1.34 18.32
CA VAL A 43 2.66 -0.16 18.30
C VAL A 43 2.35 0.20 16.85
N ASP A 44 1.07 0.31 16.53
CA ASP A 44 0.62 0.77 15.22
C ASP A 44 0.11 2.22 15.32
N PRO A 45 0.88 3.22 14.82
CA PRO A 45 0.52 4.62 14.92
C PRO A 45 -0.73 4.98 14.08
N LEU A 46 -1.21 4.06 13.25
CA LEU A 46 -2.34 4.21 12.33
C LEU A 46 -3.53 3.32 12.72
N ALA A 47 -3.52 2.70 13.91
CA ALA A 47 -4.59 1.78 14.32
C ALA A 47 -5.89 2.50 14.67
N SER A 48 -5.85 3.74 15.16
CA SER A 48 -7.04 4.46 15.60
C SER A 48 -6.92 5.96 15.38
N GLY A 49 -7.99 6.57 14.83
CA GLY A 49 -8.15 8.02 14.73
C GLY A 49 -8.27 8.73 16.08
N LYS A 50 -8.62 8.00 17.15
CA LYS A 50 -8.60 8.45 18.56
C LYS A 50 -7.37 7.96 19.32
N GLY A 51 -6.40 7.39 18.62
CA GLY A 51 -5.13 6.99 19.22
C GLY A 51 -4.27 8.23 19.47
N PHE A 52 -3.46 8.18 20.54
CA PHE A 52 -2.48 9.23 20.87
C PHE A 52 -1.71 9.71 19.62
N TRP A 53 -1.28 8.78 18.77
CA TRP A 53 -0.51 9.06 17.56
C TRP A 53 -1.28 9.86 16.50
N SER A 54 -2.56 9.56 16.32
CA SER A 54 -3.41 10.26 15.36
C SER A 54 -3.66 11.70 15.81
N GLU A 55 -4.05 11.89 17.07
CA GLU A 55 -4.35 13.22 17.63
C GLU A 55 -3.08 14.08 17.76
N MET A 56 -1.96 13.50 18.21
CA MET A 56 -0.74 14.26 18.47
C MET A 56 0.04 14.58 17.18
N LEU A 57 0.12 13.63 16.24
CA LEU A 57 0.97 13.76 15.05
C LEU A 57 0.21 14.10 13.77
N GLY A 58 -1.10 13.82 13.71
CA GLY A 58 -1.91 13.93 12.49
C GLY A 58 -1.54 12.88 11.44
N VAL A 59 -0.86 11.80 11.84
CA VAL A 59 -0.49 10.70 10.92
C VAL A 59 -1.71 9.92 10.47
N GLY A 60 -2.70 9.72 11.34
CA GLY A 60 -3.95 9.06 10.97
C GLY A 60 -4.66 9.79 9.84
N ASP A 61 -4.90 11.09 10.01
CA ASP A 61 -5.55 11.95 9.01
C ASP A 61 -4.84 11.90 7.66
N PHE A 62 -3.51 11.95 7.65
CA PHE A 62 -2.71 11.85 6.42
C PHE A 62 -2.97 10.53 5.67
N TYR A 63 -2.95 9.38 6.36
CA TYR A 63 -3.18 8.09 5.72
C TYR A 63 -4.65 7.84 5.35
N TYR A 64 -5.60 8.42 6.09
CA TYR A 64 -7.01 8.37 5.74
C TYR A 64 -7.30 9.18 4.47
N GLU A 65 -6.76 10.40 4.38
CA GLU A 65 -6.84 11.23 3.18
C GLU A 65 -6.18 10.55 1.98
N LEU A 66 -4.99 9.97 2.19
CA LEU A 66 -4.30 9.20 1.16
C LEU A 66 -5.10 7.98 0.70
N GLY A 67 -5.78 7.29 1.63
CA GLY A 67 -6.68 6.19 1.32
C GLY A 67 -7.84 6.61 0.42
N VAL A 68 -8.46 7.76 0.67
CA VAL A 68 -9.53 8.33 -0.18
C VAL A 68 -8.99 8.62 -1.59
N GLN A 69 -7.83 9.27 -1.69
CA GLN A 69 -7.21 9.58 -2.99
C GLN A 69 -6.89 8.32 -3.80
N ILE A 70 -6.40 7.26 -3.14
CA ILE A 70 -6.17 5.96 -3.78
C ILE A 70 -7.48 5.40 -4.33
N ILE A 71 -8.56 5.44 -3.54
CA ILE A 71 -9.90 4.98 -3.97
C ILE A 71 -10.37 5.76 -5.19
N GLU A 72 -10.25 7.09 -5.19
CA GLU A 72 -10.66 7.96 -6.29
C GLU A 72 -9.90 7.66 -7.58
N VAL A 73 -8.58 7.54 -7.52
CA VAL A 73 -7.73 7.18 -8.68
C VAL A 73 -8.13 5.81 -9.22
N CYS A 74 -8.28 4.82 -8.34
CA CYS A 74 -8.68 3.47 -8.73
C CYS A 74 -10.07 3.44 -9.40
N LEU A 75 -11.04 4.18 -8.87
CA LEU A 75 -12.37 4.31 -9.46
C LEU A 75 -12.32 5.00 -10.83
N ALA A 76 -11.53 6.07 -10.95
CA ALA A 76 -11.39 6.82 -12.20
C ALA A 76 -10.76 5.96 -13.32
N LEU A 77 -9.79 5.10 -12.99
CA LEU A 77 -9.06 4.28 -13.97
C LEU A 77 -9.67 2.90 -14.22
N LYS A 78 -10.60 2.44 -13.37
CA LYS A 78 -11.23 1.12 -13.45
C LYS A 78 -11.76 0.77 -14.85
N HIS A 79 -12.38 1.71 -15.54
CA HIS A 79 -12.94 1.47 -16.88
C HIS A 79 -11.88 1.21 -17.95
N ARG A 80 -10.62 1.58 -17.71
CA ARG A 80 -9.49 1.41 -18.64
C ARG A 80 -8.66 0.18 -18.33
N ASN A 81 -8.42 -0.09 -17.05
CA ASN A 81 -7.48 -1.13 -16.60
C ASN A 81 -8.15 -2.29 -15.85
N GLY A 82 -9.48 -2.31 -15.75
CA GLY A 82 -10.23 -3.39 -15.10
C GLY A 82 -10.09 -3.43 -13.57
N GLY A 83 -9.45 -2.44 -12.94
CA GLY A 83 -9.19 -2.42 -11.50
C GLY A 83 -7.85 -3.02 -11.08
N LEU A 84 -6.90 -3.13 -12.02
CA LEU A 84 -5.49 -3.42 -11.75
C LEU A 84 -4.63 -2.22 -12.17
N ILE A 85 -3.78 -1.74 -11.27
CA ILE A 85 -2.88 -0.61 -11.52
C ILE A 85 -1.51 -0.88 -10.90
N THR A 86 -0.42 -0.48 -11.56
CA THR A 86 0.92 -0.61 -10.96
C THR A 86 1.07 0.39 -9.81
N LEU A 87 1.87 0.05 -8.81
CA LEU A 87 2.15 0.97 -7.69
C LEU A 87 2.79 2.28 -8.18
N GLU A 88 3.62 2.20 -9.22
CA GLU A 88 4.23 3.37 -9.86
C GLU A 88 3.18 4.26 -10.53
N GLU A 89 2.28 3.70 -11.34
CA GLU A 89 1.22 4.49 -11.97
C GLU A 89 0.29 5.09 -10.91
N LEU A 90 -0.11 4.32 -9.90
CA LEU A 90 -0.92 4.82 -8.79
C LEU A 90 -0.23 6.00 -8.09
N HIS A 91 1.07 5.88 -7.82
CA HIS A 91 1.86 6.94 -7.21
C HIS A 91 1.87 8.22 -8.05
N GLN A 92 2.12 8.08 -9.35
CA GLN A 92 2.09 9.23 -10.27
C GLN A 92 0.70 9.89 -10.33
N GLN A 93 -0.38 9.11 -10.34
CA GLN A 93 -1.74 9.65 -10.41
C GLN A 93 -2.16 10.35 -9.10
N VAL A 94 -1.79 9.78 -7.95
CA VAL A 94 -2.01 10.42 -6.65
C VAL A 94 -1.24 11.74 -6.55
N LEU A 95 0.02 11.77 -7.00
CA LEU A 95 0.81 13.01 -7.01
C LEU A 95 0.22 14.08 -7.96
N LYS A 96 -0.34 13.69 -9.11
CA LYS A 96 -1.02 14.61 -10.04
C LYS A 96 -2.29 15.23 -9.44
N GLY A 97 -3.03 14.46 -8.64
CA GLY A 97 -4.23 14.94 -7.96
C GLY A 97 -3.94 15.83 -6.75
N ARG A 98 -2.70 15.83 -6.26
CA ARG A 98 -2.28 16.61 -5.08
C ARG A 98 -1.92 18.04 -5.45
N GLY A 99 -2.34 18.98 -4.61
CA GLY A 99 -2.02 20.40 -4.77
C GLY A 99 -0.58 20.74 -4.41
N LYS A 100 -0.12 21.93 -4.79
CA LYS A 100 1.25 22.44 -4.56
C LYS A 100 1.71 22.45 -3.10
N PHE A 101 0.77 22.47 -2.15
CA PHE A 101 1.04 22.48 -0.70
C PHE A 101 0.77 21.13 -0.03
N ALA A 102 0.43 20.09 -0.79
CA ALA A 102 0.21 18.77 -0.25
C ALA A 102 1.53 18.16 0.27
N GLN A 103 1.41 17.31 1.28
CA GLN A 103 2.57 16.58 1.79
C GLN A 103 3.06 15.56 0.77
N ASP A 104 4.38 15.38 0.70
CA ASP A 104 5.01 14.37 -0.13
C ASP A 104 4.59 12.97 0.30
N VAL A 105 4.41 12.14 -0.73
CA VAL A 105 3.97 10.75 -0.62
C VAL A 105 5.01 9.86 -1.26
N SER A 106 5.43 8.83 -0.55
CA SER A 106 6.26 7.74 -1.07
C SER A 106 5.41 6.54 -1.48
N GLN A 107 5.99 5.59 -2.20
CA GLN A 107 5.33 4.32 -2.50
C GLN A 107 5.02 3.50 -1.24
N ASP A 108 5.87 3.58 -0.20
CA ASP A 108 5.61 2.92 1.07
C ASP A 108 4.35 3.50 1.74
N ASP A 109 4.12 4.82 1.64
CA ASP A 109 2.90 5.44 2.16
C ASP A 109 1.64 4.87 1.50
N LEU A 110 1.69 4.65 0.18
CA LEU A 110 0.59 4.04 -0.57
C LEU A 110 0.33 2.61 -0.10
N LEU A 111 1.38 1.79 0.02
CA LEU A 111 1.25 0.41 0.49
C LEU A 111 0.64 0.34 1.89
N ARG A 112 1.02 1.26 2.79
CA ARG A 112 0.46 1.34 4.13
C ARG A 112 -0.99 1.79 4.12
N ALA A 113 -1.34 2.80 3.33
CA ALA A 113 -2.73 3.22 3.16
C ALA A 113 -3.60 2.06 2.61
N ILE A 114 -3.14 1.35 1.57
CA ILE A 114 -3.86 0.21 0.99
C ILE A 114 -4.04 -0.92 2.01
N LYS A 115 -3.01 -1.23 2.81
CA LYS A 115 -3.15 -2.21 3.91
C LYS A 115 -4.24 -1.81 4.90
N LYS A 116 -4.42 -0.51 5.17
CA LYS A 116 -5.51 -0.01 6.02
C LYS A 116 -6.87 -0.06 5.34
N LEU A 117 -6.95 0.13 4.02
CA LEU A 117 -8.20 -0.02 3.27
C LEU A 117 -8.79 -1.43 3.34
N LYS A 118 -7.98 -2.47 3.63
CA LYS A 118 -8.46 -3.85 3.80
C LYS A 118 -9.53 -4.01 4.90
N VAL A 119 -9.59 -3.10 5.88
CA VAL A 119 -10.64 -3.15 6.92
C VAL A 119 -12.03 -2.89 6.36
N LEU A 120 -12.13 -2.30 5.16
CA LEU A 120 -13.39 -2.05 4.45
C LEU A 120 -13.89 -3.30 3.67
N GLY A 121 -13.12 -4.40 3.69
CA GLY A 121 -13.44 -5.65 3.02
C GLY A 121 -12.45 -6.01 1.90
N ASN A 122 -12.85 -6.94 1.04
CA ASN A 122 -11.98 -7.56 0.02
C ASN A 122 -11.83 -6.72 -1.27
N GLY A 123 -12.07 -5.41 -1.21
CA GLY A 123 -12.03 -4.53 -2.38
C GLY A 123 -10.62 -4.13 -2.81
N PHE A 124 -9.66 -4.11 -1.87
CA PHE A 124 -8.28 -3.69 -2.15
C PHE A 124 -7.25 -4.77 -1.83
N GLY A 125 -6.38 -5.04 -2.80
CA GLY A 125 -5.33 -6.06 -2.74
C GLY A 125 -3.99 -5.53 -3.22
N ILE A 126 -2.91 -6.17 -2.75
CA ILE A 126 -1.54 -5.90 -3.20
C ILE A 126 -1.00 -7.22 -3.73
N ILE A 127 -0.56 -7.23 -4.99
CA ILE A 127 -0.06 -8.42 -5.70
C ILE A 127 1.41 -8.16 -6.06
N PRO A 128 2.36 -8.94 -5.52
CA PRO A 128 3.76 -8.79 -5.87
C PRO A 128 4.04 -9.30 -7.30
N VAL A 129 4.63 -8.45 -8.15
CA VAL A 129 5.00 -8.80 -9.53
C VAL A 129 6.36 -8.23 -9.91
N GLY A 130 7.27 -9.05 -10.45
CA GLY A 130 8.46 -8.56 -11.16
C GLY A 130 9.42 -7.63 -10.41
N GLY A 131 9.34 -7.51 -9.07
CA GLY A 131 10.11 -6.54 -8.28
C GLY A 131 9.35 -5.25 -7.93
N THR A 132 8.10 -5.13 -8.37
CA THR A 132 7.14 -4.09 -7.98
C THR A 132 5.84 -4.71 -7.44
N PHE A 133 4.82 -3.88 -7.25
CA PHE A 133 3.50 -4.29 -6.80
C PHE A 133 2.41 -3.82 -7.78
N LEU A 134 1.42 -4.68 -7.98
CA LEU A 134 0.12 -4.32 -8.54
C LEU A 134 -0.86 -4.07 -7.40
N VAL A 135 -1.70 -3.06 -7.55
CA VAL A 135 -2.82 -2.75 -6.67
C VAL A 135 -4.09 -3.19 -7.36
N GLN A 136 -4.83 -4.09 -6.70
CA GLN A 136 -6.15 -4.52 -7.10
C GLN A 136 -7.19 -3.69 -6.36
N SER A 137 -8.15 -3.11 -7.06
CA SER A 137 -9.19 -2.25 -6.48
C SER A 137 -10.62 -2.75 -6.74
N VAL A 138 -10.75 -3.97 -7.26
CA VAL A 138 -12.02 -4.65 -7.49
C VAL A 138 -11.96 -6.04 -6.88
N PRO A 139 -13.05 -6.52 -6.24
CA PRO A 139 -13.13 -7.90 -5.81
C PRO A 139 -12.99 -8.82 -7.01
N ALA A 140 -11.92 -9.61 -7.04
CA ALA A 140 -11.77 -10.72 -7.98
C ALA A 140 -11.01 -11.85 -7.29
N GLU A 141 -11.44 -13.08 -7.51
CA GLU A 141 -10.75 -14.28 -7.04
C GLU A 141 -9.54 -14.57 -7.93
N LEU A 142 -8.48 -13.79 -7.74
CA LEU A 142 -7.19 -14.09 -8.36
C LEU A 142 -6.54 -15.25 -7.60
N ASN A 143 -6.69 -16.45 -8.15
CA ASN A 143 -5.98 -17.62 -7.66
C ASN A 143 -4.46 -17.51 -7.95
N MET A 144 -3.69 -18.50 -7.47
CA MET A 144 -2.24 -18.54 -7.66
C MET A 144 -1.86 -18.52 -9.15
N ASP A 145 -2.68 -19.13 -10.02
CA ASP A 145 -2.40 -19.20 -11.45
C ASP A 145 -2.45 -17.83 -12.12
N HIS A 146 -3.48 -17.03 -11.81
CA HIS A 146 -3.55 -15.65 -12.29
C HIS A 146 -2.35 -14.83 -11.82
N THR A 147 -1.89 -15.03 -10.58
CA THR A 147 -0.74 -14.30 -10.04
C THR A 147 0.54 -14.61 -10.81
N VAL A 148 0.78 -15.89 -11.12
CA VAL A 148 1.97 -16.31 -11.89
C VAL A 148 1.90 -15.81 -13.33
N VAL A 149 0.70 -15.82 -13.95
CA VAL A 149 0.53 -15.28 -15.31
C VAL A 149 0.72 -13.75 -15.34
N LEU A 150 0.24 -13.02 -14.32
CA LEU A 150 0.50 -11.57 -14.18
C LEU A 150 1.99 -11.28 -14.02
N GLN A 151 2.72 -12.09 -13.25
CA GLN A 151 4.18 -11.98 -13.12
C GLN A 151 4.90 -12.19 -14.46
N LEU A 152 4.37 -13.06 -15.30
CA LEU A 152 4.92 -13.31 -16.64
C LEU A 152 4.63 -12.13 -17.58
N ALA A 153 3.42 -11.58 -17.51
CA ALA A 153 3.00 -10.43 -18.30
C ALA A 153 3.71 -9.12 -17.90
N GLU A 154 4.21 -9.00 -16.67
CA GLU A 154 4.83 -7.78 -16.13
C GLU A 154 5.92 -7.19 -17.05
N LYS A 155 6.74 -8.03 -17.67
CA LYS A 155 7.83 -7.58 -18.55
C LYS A 155 7.40 -7.07 -19.92
N LYS A 156 6.25 -7.53 -20.43
CA LYS A 156 5.81 -7.30 -21.83
C LYS A 156 4.49 -6.54 -21.93
N GLY A 157 3.71 -6.50 -20.85
CA GLY A 157 2.33 -5.99 -20.83
C GLY A 157 1.30 -6.94 -21.44
N PHE A 158 1.71 -8.09 -21.98
CA PHE A 158 0.84 -9.13 -22.51
C PHE A 158 1.46 -10.51 -22.30
N VAL A 159 0.66 -11.55 -22.50
CA VAL A 159 1.09 -12.95 -22.39
C VAL A 159 0.32 -13.79 -23.42
N THR A 160 0.94 -14.87 -23.91
CA THR A 160 0.31 -15.81 -24.84
C THR A 160 0.27 -17.23 -24.26
N VAL A 161 -0.68 -18.06 -24.71
CA VAL A 161 -0.76 -19.47 -24.30
C VAL A 161 0.56 -20.19 -24.53
N SER A 162 1.21 -19.97 -25.68
CA SER A 162 2.51 -20.58 -26.00
C SER A 162 3.59 -20.19 -25.01
N GLU A 163 3.60 -18.94 -24.55
CA GLU A 163 4.56 -18.43 -23.58
C GLU A 163 4.32 -18.97 -22.17
N ILE A 164 3.05 -19.08 -21.75
CA ILE A 164 2.65 -19.71 -20.48
C ILE A 164 3.12 -21.18 -20.48
N ARG A 165 2.86 -21.90 -21.57
CA ARG A 165 3.27 -23.31 -21.70
C ARG A 165 4.79 -23.46 -21.67
N ALA A 166 5.52 -22.62 -22.41
CA ALA A 166 6.98 -22.69 -22.47
C ALA A 166 7.64 -22.34 -21.13
N SER A 167 7.14 -21.32 -20.43
CA SER A 167 7.79 -20.80 -19.22
C SER A 167 7.33 -21.53 -17.95
N LEU A 168 6.04 -21.84 -17.84
CA LEU A 168 5.44 -22.45 -16.64
C LEU A 168 5.25 -23.96 -16.76
N LYS A 169 5.48 -24.55 -17.95
CA LYS A 169 5.25 -25.96 -18.25
C LYS A 169 3.82 -26.42 -17.98
N TRP A 170 2.85 -25.54 -18.20
CA TRP A 170 1.43 -25.84 -18.02
C TRP A 170 0.82 -26.52 -19.23
N GLU A 171 -0.25 -27.27 -18.98
CA GLU A 171 -1.12 -27.78 -20.04
C GLU A 171 -1.87 -26.65 -20.75
N THR A 172 -2.18 -26.87 -22.03
CA THR A 172 -2.87 -25.88 -22.86
C THR A 172 -4.20 -25.44 -22.26
N GLU A 173 -4.94 -26.38 -21.67
CA GLU A 173 -6.26 -26.11 -21.08
C GLU A 173 -6.15 -25.23 -19.83
N ARG A 174 -5.19 -25.52 -18.94
CA ARG A 174 -4.93 -24.68 -17.76
C ARG A 174 -4.51 -23.27 -18.14
N ALA A 175 -3.66 -23.13 -19.17
CA ALA A 175 -3.24 -21.83 -19.67
C ALA A 175 -4.41 -21.03 -20.27
N ARG A 176 -5.38 -21.69 -20.91
CA ARG A 176 -6.59 -21.06 -21.45
C ARG A 176 -7.58 -20.65 -20.37
N GLN A 177 -7.68 -21.37 -19.27
CA GLN A 177 -8.61 -21.04 -18.19
C GLN A 177 -8.25 -19.73 -17.44
N VAL A 178 -7.00 -19.30 -17.53
CA VAL A 178 -6.49 -18.10 -16.85
C VAL A 178 -6.54 -16.84 -17.74
N LEU A 179 -6.72 -17.02 -19.06
CA LEU A 179 -6.83 -15.95 -20.05
C LEU A 179 -8.29 -15.61 -20.34
#